data_AF-A0A914MKD5-F1
#
_entry.id   AF-A0A914MKD5-F1
#
_cell.length_a   1.000
_cell.length_b   1.000
_cell.length_c   1.000
_cell.angle_alpha   90.00
_cell.angle_beta   90.00
_cell.angle_gamma   90.00
#
_symmetry.space_group_name_H-M   'P 1'
#
loop_
_entity.id
_entity.type
_entity.pdbx_description
1 polymer ?
#
loop_
_entity_poly.entity_id
_entity_poly.type
_entity_poly.pdbx_seq_one_letter_code
_entity_poly.pdbx_strand_id
1 'polypeptide(L)'
;MPLTLHQVASLNNLNREASIAHNLTQPAWVERRWPQYGNWSTLELVTELRRLERINEFNRPEMAYLMGGYLLGDWINRAEKVINSKSPNEAEKAVLYSSHDGTLQALLSLMGQRVDKLVPYASTICMEILKNNDTYHIEMYYRHSGLVQHLNFPDCPLIQCPAETLIKSLRSRAIFERKRLYHLCGSGDAYC
;
A
#
# COMPACT_ATOMS: atom_id res chain seq x y z
N MET A 1 -18.73 -22.19 18.26
CA MET A 1 -18.54 -20.80 17.78
C MET A 1 -18.20 -20.89 16.30
N PRO A 2 -18.90 -20.19 15.39
CA PRO A 2 -18.58 -20.24 13.96
C PRO A 2 -17.25 -19.52 13.67
N LEU A 3 -16.47 -20.07 12.73
CA LEU A 3 -15.24 -19.46 12.23
C LEU A 3 -15.57 -18.24 11.35
N THR A 4 -14.86 -17.13 11.53
CA THR A 4 -15.00 -15.94 10.69
C THR A 4 -14.09 -16.01 9.46
N LEU A 5 -14.42 -15.25 8.42
CA LEU A 5 -13.57 -15.12 7.22
C LEU A 5 -12.16 -14.63 7.59
N HIS A 6 -12.07 -13.65 8.49
CA HIS A 6 -10.79 -13.12 8.97
C HIS A 6 -9.93 -14.19 9.66
N GLN A 7 -10.55 -15.02 10.51
CA GLN A 7 -9.86 -16.12 11.18
C GLN A 7 -9.30 -17.12 10.16
N VAL A 8 -10.07 -17.48 9.14
CA VAL A 8 -9.61 -18.39 8.07
C VAL A 8 -8.50 -17.75 7.24
N ALA A 9 -8.66 -16.48 6.84
CA ALA A 9 -7.69 -15.75 6.03
C ALA A 9 -6.34 -15.54 6.76
N SER A 10 -6.36 -15.42 8.09
CA SER A 10 -5.15 -15.28 8.91
C SER A 10 -4.21 -16.48 8.86
N LEU A 11 -4.73 -17.68 8.55
CA LEU A 11 -3.92 -18.91 8.38
C LEU A 11 -2.92 -18.80 7.22
N ASN A 12 -3.16 -17.89 6.28
CA ASN A 12 -2.25 -17.66 5.15
C ASN A 12 -0.83 -17.30 5.60
N ASN A 13 -0.67 -16.53 6.69
CA ASN A 13 0.64 -16.08 7.16
C ASN A 13 1.50 -17.26 7.60
N LEU A 14 0.94 -18.18 8.39
CA LEU A 14 1.63 -19.37 8.88
C LEU A 14 2.09 -20.26 7.74
N ASN A 15 1.20 -20.51 6.77
CA ASN A 15 1.52 -21.40 5.67
C ASN A 15 2.53 -20.77 4.69
N ARG A 16 2.43 -19.47 4.44
CA ARG A 16 3.36 -18.74 3.56
C ARG A 16 4.77 -18.68 4.14
N GLU A 17 4.91 -18.40 5.43
CA GLU A 17 6.23 -18.33 6.07
C GLU A 17 6.86 -19.72 6.17
N ALA A 18 6.09 -20.70 6.62
CA ALA A 18 6.64 -22.02 6.88
C ALA A 18 6.92 -22.81 5.59
N SER A 19 6.03 -22.79 4.58
CA SER A 19 6.25 -23.58 3.35
C SER A 19 7.09 -22.85 2.31
N ILE A 20 6.81 -21.57 2.03
CA ILE A 20 7.39 -20.86 0.89
C ILE A 20 8.71 -20.17 1.25
N ALA A 21 8.79 -19.54 2.42
CA ALA A 21 9.98 -18.77 2.79
C ALA A 21 11.09 -19.63 3.42
N HIS A 22 10.72 -20.73 4.11
CA HIS A 22 11.66 -21.49 4.94
C HIS A 22 11.71 -23.00 4.67
N ASN A 23 10.98 -23.52 3.67
CA ASN A 23 10.94 -24.94 3.31
C ASN A 23 10.69 -25.89 4.49
N LEU A 24 9.84 -25.48 5.44
CA LEU A 24 9.48 -26.28 6.61
C LEU A 24 8.39 -27.29 6.25
N THR A 25 8.49 -28.49 6.81
CA THR A 25 7.48 -29.54 6.67
C THR A 25 6.12 -29.06 7.19
N GLN A 26 5.09 -29.15 6.34
CA GLN A 26 3.72 -28.75 6.69
C GLN A 26 2.85 -29.95 7.06
N PRO A 27 1.80 -29.74 7.88
CA PRO A 27 0.76 -30.74 8.05
C PRO A 27 0.10 -31.11 6.71
N ALA A 28 -0.23 -32.39 6.52
CA ALA A 28 -0.78 -32.92 5.27
C ALA A 28 -2.06 -32.21 4.78
N TRP A 29 -2.83 -31.60 5.69
CA TRP A 29 -4.05 -30.87 5.31
C TRP A 29 -3.77 -29.60 4.49
N VAL A 30 -2.57 -29.00 4.60
CA VAL A 30 -2.19 -27.76 3.90
C VAL A 30 -2.15 -27.99 2.37
N GLU A 31 -1.62 -29.13 1.95
CA GLU A 31 -1.49 -29.52 0.54
C GLU A 31 -2.70 -30.31 0.02
N ARG A 32 -3.66 -30.63 0.89
CA ARG A 32 -4.90 -31.34 0.50
C ARG A 32 -5.59 -30.58 -0.63
N ARG A 33 -5.87 -31.26 -1.74
CA ARG A 33 -6.56 -30.69 -2.89
C ARG A 33 -8.06 -30.94 -2.84
N TRP A 34 -8.82 -30.02 -3.42
CA TRP A 34 -10.28 -30.01 -3.38
C TRP A 34 -10.86 -29.93 -4.79
N PRO A 35 -11.27 -31.07 -5.41
CA PRO A 35 -11.78 -31.10 -6.78
C PRO A 35 -12.98 -30.17 -7.04
N GLN A 36 -13.84 -29.97 -6.04
CA GLN A 36 -14.99 -29.08 -6.12
C GLN A 36 -14.63 -27.59 -6.22
N TYR A 37 -13.37 -27.22 -5.93
CA TYR A 37 -12.86 -25.85 -5.99
C TYR A 37 -11.72 -25.74 -7.01
N GLY A 38 -11.91 -26.32 -8.21
CA GLY A 38 -10.91 -26.24 -9.28
C GLY A 38 -9.62 -27.00 -8.99
N ASN A 39 -9.67 -27.99 -8.10
CA ASN A 39 -8.52 -28.79 -7.66
C ASN A 39 -7.41 -27.97 -6.97
N TRP A 40 -7.76 -26.85 -6.34
CA TRP A 40 -6.85 -26.07 -5.51
C TRP A 40 -6.52 -26.81 -4.20
N SER A 41 -5.30 -26.63 -3.73
CA SER A 41 -4.86 -27.01 -2.39
C SER A 41 -5.53 -26.13 -1.32
N THR A 42 -5.56 -26.61 -0.07
CA THR A 42 -6.04 -25.80 1.05
C THR A 42 -5.26 -24.50 1.17
N LEU A 43 -3.94 -24.52 0.92
CA LEU A 43 -3.12 -23.32 0.90
C LEU A 43 -3.55 -22.32 -0.18
N GLU A 44 -3.74 -22.77 -1.42
CA GLU A 44 -4.21 -21.90 -2.52
C GLU A 44 -5.57 -21.28 -2.20
N LEU A 45 -6.50 -22.06 -1.64
CA LEU A 45 -7.82 -21.56 -1.22
C LEU A 45 -7.72 -20.50 -0.12
N VAL A 46 -6.95 -20.77 0.94
CA VAL A 46 -6.76 -19.82 2.05
C VAL A 46 -6.05 -18.55 1.58
N THR A 47 -5.07 -18.69 0.68
CA THR A 47 -4.35 -17.56 0.06
C THR A 47 -5.31 -16.69 -0.74
N GLU A 48 -6.19 -17.31 -1.52
CA GLU A 48 -7.17 -16.59 -2.34
C GLU A 48 -8.23 -15.90 -1.46
N LEU A 49 -8.72 -16.55 -0.43
CA LEU A 49 -9.63 -15.93 0.55
C LEU A 49 -8.98 -14.70 1.21
N ARG A 50 -7.70 -14.80 1.58
CA ARG A 50 -6.93 -13.67 2.12
C ARG A 50 -6.76 -12.56 1.09
N ARG A 51 -6.50 -12.89 -0.17
CA ARG A 51 -6.42 -11.92 -1.27
C ARG A 51 -7.74 -11.16 -1.42
N LEU A 52 -8.86 -11.87 -1.47
CA LEU A 52 -10.19 -11.28 -1.61
C LEU A 52 -10.57 -10.39 -0.42
N GLU A 53 -10.29 -10.84 0.80
CA GLU A 53 -10.49 -10.03 2.03
C GLU A 53 -9.74 -8.70 1.93
N ARG A 54 -8.44 -8.76 1.63
CA ARG A 54 -7.57 -7.57 1.54
C ARG A 54 -8.00 -6.61 0.43
N ILE A 55 -8.34 -7.14 -0.74
CA ILE A 55 -8.81 -6.33 -1.86
C ILE A 55 -10.12 -5.63 -1.49
N ASN A 56 -11.06 -6.34 -0.86
CA ASN A 56 -12.32 -5.76 -0.43
C ASN A 56 -12.14 -4.68 0.65
N GLU A 57 -11.13 -4.82 1.51
CA GLU A 57 -10.76 -3.83 2.50
C GLU A 57 -10.23 -2.53 1.84
N PHE A 58 -9.28 -2.64 0.91
CA PHE A 58 -8.55 -1.47 0.38
C PHE A 58 -9.06 -0.92 -0.95
N ASN A 59 -9.94 -1.62 -1.68
CA ASN A 59 -10.62 -1.05 -2.85
C ASN A 59 -11.72 -0.06 -2.48
N ARG A 60 -12.09 0.03 -1.20
CA ARG A 60 -13.04 1.03 -0.69
C ARG A 60 -12.31 2.36 -0.51
N PRO A 61 -12.64 3.42 -1.27
CA PRO A 61 -11.92 4.70 -1.20
C PRO A 61 -11.90 5.29 0.21
N GLU A 62 -12.98 5.13 0.97
CA GLU A 62 -13.11 5.63 2.34
C GLU A 62 -12.13 4.91 3.28
N MET A 63 -12.02 3.59 3.17
CA MET A 63 -11.06 2.79 3.95
C MET A 63 -9.63 3.20 3.64
N ALA A 64 -9.28 3.27 2.36
CA ALA A 64 -7.94 3.67 1.94
C ALA A 64 -7.60 5.09 2.43
N TYR A 65 -8.57 6.01 2.38
CA TYR A 65 -8.42 7.38 2.86
C TYR A 65 -8.15 7.45 4.37
N LEU A 66 -8.91 6.72 5.18
CA LEU A 66 -8.72 6.70 6.63
C LEU A 66 -7.41 6.00 7.04
N MET A 67 -7.07 4.88 6.37
CA MET A 67 -5.91 4.06 6.72
C MET A 67 -4.58 4.61 6.20
N GLY A 68 -4.57 5.19 5.00
CA GLY A 68 -3.36 5.67 4.31
C GLY A 68 -3.26 7.18 4.18
N GLY A 69 -4.36 7.92 4.31
CA GLY A 69 -4.43 9.34 3.96
C GLY A 69 -3.53 10.20 4.84
N TYR A 70 -3.38 9.86 6.12
CA TYR A 70 -2.49 10.61 7.02
C TYR A 70 -1.02 10.44 6.65
N LEU A 71 -0.60 9.23 6.30
CA LEU A 71 0.76 8.96 5.83
C LEU A 71 1.02 9.64 4.48
N LEU A 72 0.05 9.62 3.56
CA LEU A 72 0.16 10.36 2.29
C LEU A 72 0.29 11.88 2.52
N GLY A 73 -0.41 12.42 3.52
CA GLY A 73 -0.27 13.83 3.93
C GLY A 73 1.15 14.16 4.40
N ASP A 74 1.77 13.29 5.19
CA ASP A 74 3.17 13.45 5.61
C ASP A 74 4.14 13.39 4.42
N TRP A 75 3.92 12.48 3.46
CA TRP A 75 4.72 12.41 2.22
C TRP A 75 4.63 13.70 1.42
N ILE A 76 3.43 14.25 1.23
CA ILE A 76 3.21 15.51 0.53
C ILE A 76 3.91 16.67 1.26
N ASN A 77 3.72 16.79 2.58
CA ASN A 77 4.36 17.86 3.36
C ASN A 77 5.88 17.82 3.25
N ARG A 78 6.48 16.62 3.25
CA ARG A 78 7.92 16.44 3.07
C ARG A 78 8.37 16.79 1.66
N ALA A 79 7.59 16.41 0.65
CA ALA A 79 7.89 16.78 -0.73
C ALA A 79 7.88 18.30 -0.92
N GLU A 80 6.87 18.97 -0.39
CA GLU A 80 6.80 20.44 -0.40
C GLU A 80 7.94 21.08 0.39
N LYS A 81 8.34 20.49 1.52
CA LYS A 81 9.49 20.94 2.29
C LYS A 81 10.78 20.87 1.46
N VAL A 82 11.02 19.78 0.72
CA VAL A 82 12.18 19.65 -0.19
C VAL A 82 12.12 20.69 -1.30
N ILE A 83 10.96 20.87 -1.95
CA ILE A 83 10.77 21.82 -3.06
C ILE A 83 11.03 23.27 -2.62
N ASN A 84 10.56 23.63 -1.44
CA ASN A 84 10.66 24.99 -0.90
C ASN A 84 11.96 25.28 -0.13
N SER A 85 12.81 24.26 0.09
CA SER A 85 14.06 24.41 0.82
C SER A 85 15.04 25.32 0.07
N LYS A 86 15.61 26.27 0.80
CA LYS A 86 16.64 27.20 0.28
C LYS A 86 18.05 26.75 0.60
N SER A 87 18.21 25.81 1.54
CA SER A 87 19.50 25.22 1.88
C SER A 87 19.44 23.69 2.02
N PRO A 88 20.55 22.97 1.79
CA PRO A 88 20.60 21.50 1.86
C PRO A 88 20.30 20.90 3.24
N ASN A 89 20.28 21.72 4.30
CA ASN A 89 20.04 21.28 5.67
C ASN A 89 18.60 21.56 6.14
N GLU A 90 17.78 22.20 5.32
CA GLU A 90 16.38 22.51 5.65
C GLU A 90 15.46 21.30 5.48
N ALA A 91 15.76 20.37 4.58
CA ALA A 91 14.99 19.16 4.34
C ALA A 91 15.82 17.87 4.43
N GLU A 92 15.17 16.80 4.87
CA GLU A 92 15.74 15.47 4.95
C GLU A 92 15.96 14.89 3.55
N LYS A 93 17.16 14.36 3.27
CA LYS A 93 17.49 13.75 1.97
C LYS A 93 16.78 12.41 1.73
N ALA A 94 16.46 11.69 2.80
CA ALA A 94 15.77 10.40 2.73
C ALA A 94 14.97 10.19 4.02
N VAL A 95 13.77 9.64 3.88
CA VAL A 95 12.90 9.26 4.99
C VAL A 95 12.40 7.84 4.73
N LEU A 96 12.58 6.96 5.70
CA LEU A 96 12.22 5.55 5.58
C LEU A 96 11.09 5.21 6.55
N TYR A 97 10.01 4.63 6.01
CA TYR A 97 8.89 4.11 6.80
C TYR A 97 8.91 2.59 6.74
N SER A 98 9.14 1.94 7.87
CA SER A 98 8.93 0.50 8.00
C SER A 98 7.47 0.27 8.41
N SER A 99 6.73 -0.50 7.62
CA SER A 99 5.30 -0.76 7.86
C SER A 99 4.86 -2.13 7.34
N HIS A 100 3.54 -2.36 7.32
CA HIS A 100 2.90 -3.62 6.96
C HIS A 100 2.25 -3.58 5.56
N ASP A 101 1.89 -4.76 5.07
CA ASP A 101 1.20 -4.98 3.78
C ASP A 101 -0.02 -4.08 3.58
N GLY A 102 -0.84 -3.89 4.63
CA GLY A 102 -2.04 -3.05 4.59
C GLY A 102 -1.73 -1.57 4.34
N THR A 103 -0.62 -1.05 4.88
CA THR A 103 -0.21 0.35 4.64
C THR A 103 0.15 0.58 3.17
N LEU A 104 0.88 -0.36 2.57
CA LEU A 104 1.25 -0.28 1.16
C LEU A 104 0.00 -0.39 0.27
N GLN A 105 -0.94 -1.28 0.60
CA GLN A 105 -2.21 -1.40 -0.13
C GLN A 105 -3.04 -0.11 -0.05
N ALA A 106 -3.16 0.49 1.15
CA ALA A 106 -3.86 1.77 1.31
C ALA A 106 -3.21 2.88 0.48
N LEU A 107 -1.88 3.01 0.50
CA LEU A 107 -1.17 4.00 -0.30
C LEU A 107 -1.33 3.77 -1.81
N LEU A 108 -1.18 2.53 -2.28
CA LEU A 108 -1.38 2.18 -3.69
C LEU A 108 -2.82 2.52 -4.14
N SER A 109 -3.81 2.17 -3.32
CA SER A 109 -5.22 2.50 -3.57
C SER A 109 -5.43 4.02 -3.67
N LEU A 110 -4.89 4.80 -2.72
CA LEU A 110 -4.94 6.26 -2.77
C LEU A 110 -4.22 6.84 -4.00
N MET A 111 -3.16 6.20 -4.47
CA MET A 111 -2.46 6.58 -5.70
C MET A 111 -3.21 6.15 -6.97
N GLY A 112 -4.41 5.55 -6.85
CA GLY A 112 -5.21 5.07 -7.98
C GLY A 112 -4.64 3.82 -8.65
N GLN A 113 -3.73 3.12 -7.98
CA GLN A 113 -3.11 1.90 -8.48
C GLN A 113 -4.00 0.70 -8.20
N ARG A 114 -3.99 -0.29 -9.09
CA ARG A 114 -4.75 -1.52 -8.90
C ARG A 114 -4.15 -2.33 -7.74
N VAL A 115 -4.97 -2.59 -6.73
CA VAL A 115 -4.64 -3.50 -5.62
C VAL A 115 -5.32 -4.84 -5.92
N ASP A 116 -4.71 -5.66 -6.77
CA ASP A 116 -5.28 -6.97 -7.17
C ASP A 116 -4.49 -8.18 -6.66
N LYS A 117 -3.36 -7.94 -5.99
CA LYS A 117 -2.47 -8.95 -5.42
C LYS A 117 -2.11 -8.60 -3.99
N LEU A 118 -1.85 -9.63 -3.19
CA LEU A 118 -1.25 -9.46 -1.87
C LEU A 118 0.14 -8.83 -2.02
N VAL A 119 0.45 -7.87 -1.15
CA VAL A 119 1.76 -7.21 -1.14
C VAL A 119 2.84 -8.21 -0.72
N PRO A 120 3.85 -8.48 -1.58
CA PRO A 120 4.94 -9.38 -1.24
C PRO A 120 5.82 -8.87 -0.09
N TYR A 121 6.65 -9.76 0.49
CA TYR A 121 7.63 -9.35 1.49
C TYR A 121 8.67 -8.41 0.87
N ALA A 122 9.18 -7.48 1.68
CA ALA A 122 10.15 -6.47 1.26
C ALA A 122 9.72 -5.64 0.04
N SER A 123 8.41 -5.53 -0.19
CA SER A 123 7.87 -4.57 -1.15
C SER A 123 8.06 -3.15 -0.65
N THR A 124 8.22 -2.20 -1.57
CA THR A 124 8.52 -0.81 -1.23
C THR A 124 7.84 0.12 -2.21
N ILE A 125 7.23 1.18 -1.69
CA ILE A 125 6.79 2.31 -2.50
C ILE A 125 7.84 3.40 -2.30
N CYS A 126 8.38 3.94 -3.38
CA CYS A 126 9.38 5.01 -3.36
C CYS A 126 8.79 6.25 -4.03
N MET A 127 9.00 7.41 -3.41
CA MET A 127 8.78 8.73 -3.99
C MET A 127 10.15 9.39 -4.12
N GLU A 128 10.56 9.68 -5.36
CA GLU A 128 11.81 10.35 -5.66
C GLU A 128 11.51 11.76 -6.15
N ILE A 129 12.20 12.76 -5.56
CA ILE A 129 12.04 14.16 -5.92
C ILE A 129 13.32 14.60 -6.62
N LEU A 130 13.19 14.89 -7.91
CA LEU A 130 14.28 15.28 -8.77
C LEU A 130 14.22 16.78 -9.04
N LYS A 131 15.38 17.43 -9.09
CA LYS A 131 15.50 18.82 -9.51
C LYS A 131 16.22 18.86 -10.87
N ASN A 132 15.55 19.43 -11.87
CA ASN A 132 16.14 19.69 -13.17
C ASN A 132 16.07 21.21 -13.42
N ASN A 133 17.23 21.86 -13.47
CA ASN A 133 17.36 23.32 -13.41
C ASN A 133 16.59 23.90 -12.21
N ASP A 134 15.65 24.82 -12.45
CA ASP A 134 14.81 25.43 -11.40
C ASP A 134 13.43 24.76 -11.27
N THR A 135 13.25 23.57 -11.87
CA THR A 135 11.99 22.82 -11.82
C THR A 135 12.14 21.52 -11.05
N TYR A 136 11.12 21.17 -10.27
CA TYR A 136 11.06 19.92 -9.53
C TYR A 136 10.10 18.93 -10.18
N HIS A 137 10.51 17.67 -10.21
CA HIS A 137 9.77 16.55 -10.76
C HIS A 137 9.70 15.44 -9.71
N ILE A 138 8.64 14.65 -9.74
CA ILE A 138 8.46 13.49 -8.87
C ILE A 138 8.33 12.24 -9.73
N GLU A 139 9.11 11.23 -9.38
CA GLU A 139 8.99 9.86 -9.89
C GLU A 139 8.52 8.95 -8.76
N MET A 140 7.64 8.00 -9.09
CA MET A 140 7.04 7.09 -8.10
C MET A 140 7.25 5.65 -8.53
N TYR A 141 7.72 4.82 -7.63
CA TYR A 141 8.02 3.41 -7.91
C TYR A 141 7.34 2.49 -6.91
N TYR A 142 6.93 1.32 -7.39
CA TYR A 142 6.55 0.19 -6.57
C TYR A 142 7.46 -0.98 -6.86
N ARG A 143 8.31 -1.32 -5.90
CA ARG A 143 9.16 -2.50 -5.94
C ARG A 143 8.43 -3.67 -5.30
N HIS A 144 8.30 -4.78 -6.01
CA HIS A 144 7.72 -6.01 -5.48
C HIS A 144 8.33 -7.24 -6.18
N SER A 145 8.61 -8.30 -5.43
CA SER A 145 9.13 -9.57 -5.98
C SER A 145 10.34 -9.42 -6.92
N GLY A 146 11.26 -8.48 -6.63
CA GLY A 146 12.43 -8.20 -7.46
C GLY A 146 12.17 -7.34 -8.70
N LEU A 147 10.91 -6.98 -8.99
CA LEU A 147 10.53 -6.07 -10.05
C LEU A 147 10.41 -4.65 -9.50
N VAL A 148 10.78 -3.64 -10.31
CA VAL A 148 10.57 -2.22 -10.03
C VAL A 148 9.61 -1.69 -11.09
N GLN A 149 8.41 -1.32 -10.66
CA GLN A 149 7.36 -0.79 -11.53
C GLN A 149 7.22 0.71 -11.32
N HIS A 150 7.17 1.49 -12.41
CA HIS A 150 6.78 2.89 -12.34
C HIS A 150 5.28 3.03 -12.07
N LEU A 151 4.90 3.88 -11.13
CA LEU A 151 3.50 4.17 -10.80
C LEU A 151 2.97 5.28 -11.71
N ASN A 152 1.94 4.94 -12.50
CA ASN A 152 1.37 5.87 -13.48
C ASN A 152 0.19 6.61 -12.86
N PHE A 153 0.13 7.93 -13.07
CA PHE A 153 -0.98 8.76 -12.60
C PHE A 153 -1.77 9.29 -13.79
N PRO A 154 -3.11 9.09 -13.84
CA PRO A 154 -3.93 9.62 -14.93
C PRO A 154 -3.80 11.13 -15.11
N ASP A 155 -3.68 11.86 -14.00
CA ASP A 155 -3.51 13.32 -13.97
C ASP A 155 -2.10 13.77 -14.38
N CYS A 156 -1.16 12.83 -14.52
CA CYS A 156 0.21 13.11 -14.90
C CYS A 156 0.87 11.88 -15.57
N PRO A 157 0.71 11.70 -16.88
CA PRO A 157 1.15 10.50 -17.59
C PRO A 157 2.66 10.43 -17.83
N LEU A 158 3.41 11.47 -17.47
CA LEU A 158 4.86 11.54 -17.60
C LEU A 158 5.53 10.71 -16.50
N ILE A 159 6.66 10.07 -16.83
CA ILE A 159 7.52 9.43 -15.82
C ILE A 159 8.01 10.48 -14.83
N GLN A 160 8.58 11.58 -15.35
CA GLN A 160 8.93 12.75 -14.57
C GLN A 160 7.74 13.68 -14.50
N CYS A 161 6.90 13.51 -13.49
CA CYS A 161 5.76 14.36 -13.30
C CYS A 161 6.17 15.69 -12.64
N PRO A 162 5.76 16.87 -13.15
CA PRO A 162 5.96 18.13 -12.43
C PRO A 162 5.43 18.03 -11.01
N ALA A 163 6.26 18.36 -10.03
CA ALA A 163 5.97 18.11 -8.62
C ALA A 163 4.66 18.78 -8.17
N GLU A 164 4.41 20.01 -8.62
CA GLU A 164 3.19 20.76 -8.33
C GLU A 164 1.93 20.03 -8.83
N THR A 165 1.98 19.46 -10.04
CA THR A 165 0.86 18.71 -10.64
C THR A 165 0.55 17.45 -9.84
N LEU A 166 1.57 16.64 -9.52
CA LEU A 166 1.35 15.40 -8.77
C LEU A 166 0.87 15.67 -7.34
N ILE A 167 1.51 16.61 -6.64
CA ILE A 167 1.13 17.00 -5.27
C ILE A 167 -0.32 17.49 -5.25
N LYS A 168 -0.72 18.34 -6.21
CA LYS A 168 -2.10 18.82 -6.31
C LYS A 168 -3.10 17.68 -6.52
N SER A 169 -2.77 16.69 -7.34
CA SER A 169 -3.61 15.51 -7.56
C SER A 169 -3.73 14.61 -6.33
N LEU A 170 -2.65 14.44 -5.56
CA LEU A 170 -2.63 13.59 -4.36
C LEU A 170 -3.23 14.28 -3.14
N ARG A 171 -3.23 15.61 -3.08
CA ARG A 171 -3.77 16.40 -1.97
C ARG A 171 -5.21 16.10 -1.60
N SER A 172 -6.08 15.88 -2.60
CA SER A 172 -7.49 15.54 -2.36
C SER A 172 -7.69 14.19 -1.68
N ARG A 173 -6.66 13.34 -1.72
CA ARG A 173 -6.64 11.97 -1.21
C ARG A 173 -5.82 11.84 0.09
N ALA A 174 -5.38 12.95 0.65
CA ALA A 174 -4.55 13.00 1.85
C ALA A 174 -5.25 13.64 3.06
N ILE A 175 -4.74 13.34 4.26
CA ILE A 175 -5.15 13.94 5.53
C ILE A 175 -3.92 14.61 6.13
N PHE A 176 -3.97 15.94 6.31
CA PHE A 176 -2.81 16.71 6.80
C PHE A 176 -2.79 16.86 8.32
N GLU A 177 -3.93 16.70 8.98
CA GLU A 177 -4.07 16.94 10.41
C GLU A 177 -4.55 15.70 11.15
N ARG A 178 -3.85 15.35 12.23
CA ARG A 178 -4.24 14.26 13.11
C ARG A 178 -5.62 14.48 13.74
N LYS A 179 -5.98 15.74 14.05
CA LYS A 179 -7.32 16.10 14.56
C LYS A 179 -8.42 15.75 13.56
N ARG A 180 -8.18 16.02 12.27
CA ARG A 180 -9.12 15.66 11.20
C ARG A 180 -9.28 14.16 11.08
N LEU A 181 -8.18 13.39 11.14
CA LEU A 181 -8.26 11.93 11.16
C LEU A 181 -9.14 11.42 12.31
N TYR A 182 -8.91 11.90 13.54
CA TYR A 182 -9.72 11.50 14.70
C TYR A 182 -11.17 11.93 14.60
N HIS A 183 -11.43 13.11 14.05
CA HIS A 183 -12.80 13.56 13.83
C HIS A 183 -13.53 12.65 12.83
N LEU A 184 -12.88 12.32 11.71
CA LEU A 184 -13.43 11.39 10.73
C LEU A 184 -13.71 10.03 11.38
N CYS A 185 -12.75 9.47 12.10
CA CYS A 185 -12.92 8.20 12.82
C CYS A 185 -13.98 8.23 13.93
N GLY A 186 -14.26 9.41 14.50
CA GLY A 186 -15.23 9.57 15.59
C GLY A 186 -16.66 9.88 15.13
N SER A 187 -16.84 10.37 13.90
CA SER A 187 -18.16 10.41 13.26
C SER A 187 -18.51 8.99 12.87
N GLY A 188 -19.62 8.43 13.39
CA GLY A 188 -20.05 7.03 13.19
C GLY A 188 -20.29 6.57 11.74
N ASP A 189 -19.90 7.37 10.76
CA ASP A 189 -19.90 7.09 9.32
C ASP A 189 -18.52 6.58 8.83
N ALA A 190 -17.47 6.66 9.64
CA ALA A 190 -16.14 6.15 9.30
C ALA A 190 -15.94 4.74 9.83
N TYR A 191 -15.39 3.87 8.98
CA TYR A 191 -14.90 2.54 9.33
C TYR A 191 -13.50 2.64 9.98
N CYS A 192 -13.43 3.45 11.04
CA CYS A 192 -12.41 3.35 12.07
C CYS A 192 -13.05 2.68 13.30
#